data_AF-A0A5E4JC22-F1
#
_entry.id   AF-A0A5E4JC22-F1
#
_cell.length_a   1.000
_cell.length_b   1.000
_cell.length_c   1.000
_cell.angle_alpha   90.00
_cell.angle_beta   90.00
_cell.angle_gamma   90.00
#
_symmetry.space_group_name_H-M   'P 1'
#
loop_
_entity.id
_entity.type
_entity.pdbx_description
1 polymer ?
#
loop_
_entity_poly.entity_id
_entity_poly.type
_entity_poly.pdbx_seq_one_letter_code
_entity_poly.pdbx_strand_id
1 'polypeptide(L)'
;MAKSDKRKEEIKKEKMAPCCGGAGLIPGIAVLTLGVLLLLSDMKIISFGAGFILLTIGFVFLLVYATSRVWAFLIPGVILFGIGVLIYLNLEDLGYLYPLIVGLSFIAVYITRQEHTGWAIIPGGILLAVSVISAFEQYSNIDSWPLIVIGIGIYLLYKHYKK
;
A
#
# COMPACT_ATOMS: atom_id res chain seq x y z
N MET A 1 45.65 -11.65 -34.98
CA MET A 1 45.61 -11.41 -33.52
C MET A 1 44.85 -10.13 -33.10
N ALA A 2 44.67 -9.13 -33.96
CA ALA A 2 44.02 -7.85 -33.61
C ALA A 2 42.48 -7.85 -33.38
N LYS A 3 41.75 -8.92 -33.75
CA LYS A 3 40.28 -8.99 -33.63
C LYS A 3 39.79 -9.42 -32.24
N SER A 4 40.62 -10.15 -31.50
CA SER A 4 40.30 -10.60 -30.13
C SER A 4 40.40 -9.47 -29.10
N ASP A 5 41.19 -8.43 -29.39
CA ASP A 5 41.42 -7.34 -28.45
C ASP A 5 40.24 -6.36 -28.44
N LYS A 6 39.71 -6.02 -29.62
CA LYS A 6 38.52 -5.16 -29.78
C LYS A 6 37.29 -5.70 -29.05
N ARG A 7 37.08 -7.03 -29.05
CA ARG A 7 35.96 -7.67 -28.35
C ARG A 7 36.08 -7.53 -26.82
N LYS A 8 37.30 -7.48 -26.28
CA LYS A 8 37.52 -7.30 -24.83
C LYS A 8 37.28 -5.85 -24.41
N GLU A 9 37.58 -4.88 -25.27
CA GLU A 9 37.27 -3.46 -25.01
C GLU A 9 35.76 -3.16 -25.04
N GLU A 10 35.00 -3.77 -25.95
CA GLU A 10 33.54 -3.61 -26.01
C GLU A 10 32.85 -4.19 -24.78
N ILE A 11 33.26 -5.39 -24.32
CA ILE A 11 32.72 -6.02 -23.09
C ILE A 11 33.10 -5.21 -21.84
N LYS A 12 34.27 -4.54 -21.84
CA LYS A 12 34.69 -3.66 -20.73
C LYS A 12 33.88 -2.37 -20.65
N LYS A 13 33.46 -1.81 -21.80
CA LYS A 13 32.58 -0.63 -21.86
C LYS A 13 31.16 -0.95 -21.39
N GLU A 14 30.65 -2.15 -21.65
CA GLU A 14 29.31 -2.57 -21.20
C GLU A 14 29.24 -2.80 -19.68
N LYS A 15 30.35 -3.22 -19.05
CA LYS A 15 30.47 -3.34 -17.59
C LYS A 15 30.80 -2.03 -16.86
N MET A 16 31.11 -0.95 -17.57
CA MET A 16 31.30 0.40 -17.00
C MET A 16 29.96 1.15 -16.88
N ALA A 17 29.07 0.58 -16.07
CA ALA A 17 28.41 1.27 -14.98
C ALA A 17 28.10 2.78 -15.09
N PRO A 18 26.81 3.18 -15.11
CA PRO A 18 26.36 4.37 -14.38
C PRO A 18 26.31 4.04 -12.87
N CYS A 19 27.45 3.80 -12.22
CA CYS A 19 27.50 3.50 -10.77
C CYS A 19 27.61 4.74 -9.88
N CYS A 20 27.41 5.94 -10.40
CA CYS A 20 27.42 7.14 -9.56
C CYS A 20 26.35 8.13 -10.04
N GLY A 21 25.11 7.86 -9.66
CA GLY A 21 24.07 8.87 -9.63
C GLY A 21 23.47 8.86 -8.23
N GLY A 22 23.50 10.00 -7.52
CA GLY A 22 22.99 10.17 -6.15
C GLY A 22 21.49 9.89 -5.95
N ALA A 23 20.86 9.15 -6.85
CA ALA A 23 19.45 8.76 -6.83
C ALA A 23 19.10 7.80 -5.68
N GLY A 24 20.06 6.99 -5.20
CA GLY A 24 19.88 6.13 -4.03
C GLY A 24 20.25 6.78 -2.68
N LEU A 25 20.98 7.90 -2.71
CA LEU A 25 21.43 8.59 -1.50
C LEU A 25 20.26 9.26 -0.77
N ILE A 26 19.38 9.90 -1.55
CA ILE A 26 18.21 10.64 -1.05
C ILE A 26 17.26 9.75 -0.23
N PRO A 27 16.80 8.58 -0.73
CA PRO A 27 15.93 7.70 0.08
C PRO A 27 16.67 7.12 1.29
N GLY A 28 17.97 6.80 1.17
CA GLY A 28 18.77 6.33 2.31
C GLY A 28 18.87 7.37 3.43
N ILE A 29 19.15 8.62 3.08
CA ILE A 29 19.20 9.74 4.05
C ILE A 29 17.83 10.00 4.66
N ALA A 30 16.75 9.93 3.87
CA ALA A 30 15.40 10.11 4.38
C ALA A 30 15.04 9.04 5.43
N VAL A 31 15.34 7.76 5.16
CA VAL A 31 15.09 6.65 6.10
C VAL A 31 15.97 6.76 7.34
N LEU A 32 17.24 7.14 7.20
CA LEU A 32 18.15 7.37 8.33
C LEU A 32 17.66 8.50 9.23
N THR A 33 17.28 9.62 8.64
CA THR A 33 16.77 10.79 9.39
C THR A 33 15.49 10.43 10.13
N LEU A 34 14.58 9.71 9.46
CA LEU A 34 13.37 9.20 10.08
C LEU A 34 13.67 8.25 11.25
N GLY A 35 14.60 7.31 11.08
CA GLY A 35 15.02 6.39 12.13
C GLY A 35 15.58 7.10 13.37
N VAL A 36 16.42 8.13 13.17
CA VAL A 36 16.94 8.95 14.27
C VAL A 36 15.82 9.70 14.99
N LEU A 37 14.85 10.23 14.24
CA LEU A 37 13.69 10.94 14.81
C LEU A 37 12.82 10.01 15.65
N LEU A 38 12.60 8.76 15.21
CA LEU A 38 11.85 7.76 15.96
C LEU A 38 12.56 7.37 17.26
N LEU A 39 13.89 7.25 17.22
CA LEU A 39 14.70 6.94 18.40
C LEU A 39 14.63 8.06 19.45
N LEU A 40 14.61 9.33 19.01
CA LEU A 40 14.40 10.49 19.88
C LEU A 40 12.98 10.53 20.49
N SER A 41 11.98 10.04 19.76
CA SER A 41 10.61 9.89 20.28
C SER A 41 10.54 8.86 21.41
N ASP A 42 11.27 7.75 21.30
CA ASP A 42 11.28 6.69 22.31
C ASP A 42 11.92 7.14 23.63
N MET A 43 12.92 8.03 23.55
CA MET A 43 13.55 8.64 24.72
C MET A 43 12.63 9.58 25.52
N LYS A 44 11.35 9.72 25.14
CA LYS A 44 10.35 10.64 25.73
C LYS A 44 10.79 12.12 25.78
N ILE A 45 11.79 12.49 24.97
CA ILE A 45 12.23 13.87 24.82
C ILE A 45 11.18 14.67 24.05
N ILE A 46 10.50 14.01 23.09
CA ILE A 46 9.43 14.57 22.27
C ILE A 46 8.29 13.55 22.22
N SER A 47 7.07 13.95 22.59
CA SER A 47 5.89 13.09 22.53
C SER A 47 5.21 13.24 21.18
N PHE A 48 5.64 12.49 20.17
CA PHE A 48 4.89 12.36 18.93
C PHE A 48 3.72 11.38 19.10
N GLY A 49 2.55 11.72 18.57
CA GLY A 49 1.44 10.78 18.48
C GLY A 49 1.75 9.67 17.46
N ALA A 50 1.24 8.46 17.71
CA ALA A 50 1.45 7.30 16.83
C ALA A 50 1.06 7.57 15.36
N GLY A 51 0.01 8.38 15.15
CA GLY A 51 -0.41 8.80 13.81
C GLY A 51 0.66 9.59 13.05
N PHE A 52 1.39 10.48 13.72
CA PHE A 52 2.47 11.25 13.08
C PHE A 52 3.65 10.36 12.66
N ILE A 53 3.99 9.38 13.50
CA ILE A 53 5.01 8.38 13.21
C ILE A 53 4.63 7.55 11.97
N LEU A 54 3.40 7.02 11.94
CA LEU A 54 2.92 6.22 10.82
C LEU A 54 2.83 7.04 9.52
N LEU A 55 2.38 8.30 9.61
CA LEU A 55 2.27 9.21 8.47
C LEU A 55 3.65 9.50 7.87
N THR A 56 4.66 9.78 8.71
CA THR A 56 6.03 10.03 8.24
C THR A 56 6.66 8.79 7.63
N ILE A 57 6.47 7.60 8.21
CA ILE A 57 6.94 6.34 7.61
C ILE A 57 6.26 6.08 6.26
N GLY A 58 4.93 6.17 6.21
CA GLY A 58 4.17 5.97 4.96
C GLY A 58 4.58 6.96 3.87
N PHE A 59 4.82 8.21 4.25
CA PHE A 59 5.31 9.24 3.34
C PHE A 59 6.70 8.90 2.78
N VAL A 60 7.62 8.38 3.59
CA VAL A 60 8.93 7.91 3.11
C VAL A 60 8.79 6.77 2.10
N PHE A 61 7.91 5.78 2.34
CA PHE A 61 7.64 4.72 1.36
C PHE A 61 7.09 5.26 0.04
N LEU A 62 6.19 6.26 0.09
CA LEU A 62 5.65 6.92 -1.10
C LEU A 62 6.73 7.71 -1.85
N LEU A 63 7.65 8.38 -1.14
CA LEU A 63 8.79 9.06 -1.75
C LEU A 63 9.76 8.07 -2.42
N VAL A 64 10.05 6.94 -1.76
CA VAL A 64 10.86 5.85 -2.33
C VAL A 64 10.19 5.29 -3.58
N TYR A 65 8.87 5.11 -3.56
CA TYR A 65 8.12 4.71 -4.75
C TYR A 65 8.22 5.74 -5.88
N ALA A 66 8.12 7.04 -5.57
CA ALA A 66 8.20 8.10 -6.56
C ALA A 66 9.56 8.15 -7.28
N THR A 67 10.66 7.83 -6.58
CA THR A 67 12.02 7.80 -7.15
C THR A 67 12.36 6.48 -7.81
N SER A 68 12.12 5.34 -7.15
CA SER A 68 12.50 4.01 -7.63
C SER A 68 11.53 3.41 -8.65
N ARG A 69 10.28 3.88 -8.67
CA ARG A 69 9.17 3.34 -9.48
C ARG A 69 8.92 1.84 -9.27
N VAL A 70 9.37 1.30 -8.13
CA VAL A 70 9.12 -0.09 -7.71
C VAL A 70 7.75 -0.15 -7.04
N TRP A 71 6.78 -0.76 -7.73
CA TRP A 71 5.37 -0.84 -7.32
C TRP A 71 5.14 -1.47 -5.94
N ALA A 72 6.05 -2.34 -5.48
CA ALA A 72 5.96 -3.01 -4.18
C ALA A 72 5.94 -2.02 -3.00
N PHE A 73 6.53 -0.83 -3.13
CA PHE A 73 6.53 0.20 -2.07
C PHE A 73 5.23 1.02 -2.02
N LEU A 74 4.43 1.00 -3.08
CA LEU A 74 3.18 1.76 -3.13
C LEU A 74 2.15 1.22 -2.13
N ILE A 75 2.05 -0.11 -2.01
CA ILE A 75 1.10 -0.76 -1.08
C ILE A 75 1.37 -0.35 0.38
N PRO A 76 2.55 -0.64 0.98
CA PRO A 76 2.82 -0.26 2.35
C PRO A 76 2.82 1.27 2.52
N GLY A 77 3.25 2.03 1.52
CA GLY A 77 3.24 3.50 1.57
C GLY A 77 1.82 4.07 1.72
N VAL A 78 0.88 3.65 0.87
CA VAL A 78 -0.52 4.11 0.94
C VAL A 78 -1.19 3.64 2.23
N ILE A 79 -0.96 2.39 2.65
CA ILE A 79 -1.56 1.84 3.88
C ILE A 79 -1.08 2.62 5.10
N LEU A 80 0.25 2.75 5.28
CA LEU A 80 0.83 3.43 6.43
C LEU A 80 0.49 4.92 6.45
N PHE A 81 0.50 5.57 5.29
CA PHE A 81 0.14 6.98 5.18
C PHE A 81 -1.35 7.19 5.51
N GLY A 82 -2.24 6.37 4.94
CA GLY A 82 -3.68 6.46 5.19
C GLY A 82 -4.04 6.17 6.65
N ILE A 83 -3.46 5.12 7.24
CA ILE A 83 -3.66 4.80 8.67
C ILE A 83 -3.07 5.90 9.56
N GLY A 84 -1.90 6.44 9.22
CA GLY A 84 -1.33 7.58 9.93
C GLY A 84 -2.24 8.79 9.93
N VAL A 85 -2.88 9.09 8.78
CA VAL A 85 -3.88 10.16 8.66
C VAL A 85 -5.12 9.90 9.53
N LEU A 86 -5.65 8.67 9.53
CA LEU A 86 -6.78 8.29 10.38
C LEU A 86 -6.53 8.59 11.85
N ILE A 87 -5.40 8.09 12.35
CA ILE A 87 -5.00 8.24 13.76
C ILE A 87 -4.72 9.71 14.08
N TYR A 88 -4.01 10.42 13.20
CA TYR A 88 -3.67 11.83 13.40
C TYR A 88 -4.92 12.73 13.47
N LEU A 89 -5.94 12.41 12.68
CA LEU A 89 -7.21 13.15 12.66
C LEU A 89 -8.24 12.62 13.68
N ASN A 90 -7.90 11.61 14.50
CA ASN A 90 -8.81 10.94 15.44
C ASN A 90 -10.08 10.39 14.75
N LEU A 91 -9.92 9.82 13.56
CA LEU A 91 -10.99 9.18 12.78
C LEU A 91 -11.02 7.65 12.99
N GLU A 92 -10.45 7.17 14.09
CA GLU A 92 -10.31 5.74 14.39
C GLU A 92 -11.66 5.05 14.58
N ASP A 93 -12.68 5.80 15.01
CA ASP A 93 -14.06 5.34 15.17
C ASP A 93 -14.76 5.00 13.84
N LEU A 94 -14.18 5.44 12.71
CA LEU A 94 -14.69 5.13 11.37
C LEU A 94 -14.04 3.85 10.86
N GLY A 95 -14.41 2.72 11.46
CA GLY A 95 -13.81 1.40 11.20
C GLY A 95 -13.84 0.96 9.72
N TYR A 96 -14.80 1.44 8.94
CA TYR A 96 -14.87 1.17 7.50
C TYR A 96 -13.74 1.80 6.68
N LEU A 97 -13.02 2.80 7.22
CA LEU A 97 -11.91 3.46 6.53
C LEU A 97 -10.65 2.59 6.45
N TYR A 98 -10.45 1.65 7.39
CA TYR A 98 -9.31 0.72 7.32
C TYR A 98 -9.35 -0.15 6.06
N PRO A 99 -10.40 -0.96 5.79
CA PRO A 99 -10.49 -1.73 4.55
C PRO A 99 -10.58 -0.83 3.31
N LEU A 100 -11.09 0.41 3.42
CA LEU A 100 -11.07 1.38 2.33
C LEU A 100 -9.65 1.71 1.89
N ILE A 101 -8.78 2.09 2.83
CA ILE A 101 -7.40 2.48 2.57
C ILE A 101 -6.61 1.30 2.00
N VAL A 102 -6.79 0.11 2.58
CA VAL A 102 -6.11 -1.09 2.08
C VAL A 102 -6.63 -1.42 0.67
N GLY A 103 -7.94 -1.37 0.41
CA GLY A 103 -8.51 -1.58 -0.92
C GLY A 103 -8.00 -0.58 -1.96
N LEU A 104 -7.94 0.70 -1.60
CA LEU A 104 -7.38 1.77 -2.42
C LEU A 104 -5.89 1.56 -2.73
N SER A 105 -5.11 0.99 -1.79
CA SER A 105 -3.70 0.69 -2.02
C SER A 105 -3.49 -0.35 -3.14
N PHE A 106 -4.33 -1.39 -3.20
CA PHE A 106 -4.31 -2.39 -4.27
C PHE A 106 -4.77 -1.80 -5.61
N ILE A 107 -5.80 -0.96 -5.59
CA ILE A 107 -6.30 -0.29 -6.80
C ILE A 107 -5.26 0.71 -7.34
N ALA A 108 -4.56 1.43 -6.47
CA ALA A 108 -3.48 2.33 -6.87
C ALA A 108 -2.35 1.58 -7.58
N VAL A 109 -2.00 0.37 -7.11
CA VAL A 109 -1.04 -0.50 -7.81
C VAL A 109 -1.57 -0.92 -9.17
N TYR A 110 -2.82 -1.36 -9.24
CA TYR A 110 -3.45 -1.78 -10.49
C TYR A 110 -3.43 -0.67 -11.55
N ILE A 111 -3.82 0.56 -11.17
CA ILE A 111 -3.83 1.71 -12.07
C ILE A 111 -2.42 2.04 -12.56
N THR A 112 -1.41 1.90 -11.71
CA THR A 112 -0.04 2.28 -12.10
C THR A 112 0.65 1.24 -13.00
N ARG A 113 0.36 -0.05 -12.85
CA ARG A 113 1.04 -1.13 -13.60
C ARG A 113 0.06 -2.20 -14.09
N GLN A 114 -0.93 -1.80 -14.87
CA GLN A 114 -2.02 -2.67 -15.34
C GLN A 114 -1.52 -4.01 -15.95
N GLU A 115 -0.46 -3.97 -16.77
CA GLU A 115 0.04 -5.14 -17.51
C GLU A 115 0.57 -6.28 -16.63
N HIS A 116 1.03 -5.99 -15.40
CA HIS A 116 1.61 -7.00 -14.50
C HIS A 116 0.84 -7.18 -13.20
N THR A 117 -0.21 -6.39 -12.96
CA THR A 117 -0.89 -6.33 -11.66
C THR A 117 -2.39 -6.56 -11.74
N GLY A 118 -2.87 -7.29 -12.74
CA GLY A 118 -4.28 -7.74 -12.81
C GLY A 118 -4.74 -8.50 -11.56
N TRP A 119 -3.82 -9.16 -10.85
CA TRP A 119 -4.08 -9.82 -9.56
C TRP A 119 -4.58 -8.88 -8.45
N ALA A 120 -4.33 -7.57 -8.53
CA ALA A 120 -4.63 -6.61 -7.45
C ALA A 120 -6.10 -6.17 -7.46
N ILE A 121 -6.82 -6.39 -8.56
CA ILE A 121 -8.24 -6.05 -8.69
C ILE A 121 -9.09 -6.88 -7.73
N ILE A 122 -8.82 -8.17 -7.61
CA ILE A 122 -9.59 -9.08 -6.77
C ILE A 122 -9.48 -8.69 -5.28
N PRO A 123 -8.28 -8.61 -4.67
CA PRO A 123 -8.16 -8.21 -3.27
C PRO A 123 -8.60 -6.76 -3.05
N GLY A 124 -8.28 -5.84 -3.98
CA GLY A 124 -8.72 -4.44 -3.88
C GLY A 124 -10.24 -4.30 -3.92
N GLY A 125 -10.90 -5.00 -4.83
CA GLY A 125 -12.36 -5.00 -4.98
C GLY A 125 -13.07 -5.63 -3.79
N ILE A 126 -12.56 -6.74 -3.26
CA ILE A 126 -13.12 -7.36 -2.04
C ILE A 126 -13.01 -6.41 -0.86
N LEU A 127 -11.86 -5.77 -0.66
CA LEU A 127 -11.66 -4.82 0.45
C LEU A 127 -12.52 -3.57 0.32
N LEU A 128 -12.74 -3.06 -0.89
CA LEU A 128 -13.70 -1.99 -1.11
C LEU A 128 -15.13 -2.42 -0.80
N ALA A 129 -15.54 -3.62 -1.21
CA ALA A 129 -16.86 -4.16 -0.89
C ALA A 129 -17.04 -4.30 0.63
N VAL A 130 -16.01 -4.82 1.33
CA VAL A 130 -16.01 -4.89 2.79
C VAL A 130 -16.13 -3.51 3.42
N SER A 131 -15.41 -2.50 2.93
CA SER A 131 -15.55 -1.12 3.41
C SER A 131 -16.98 -0.60 3.26
N VAL A 132 -17.62 -0.84 2.12
CA VAL A 132 -19.02 -0.44 1.88
C VAL A 132 -19.97 -1.17 2.83
N ILE A 133 -19.78 -2.47 3.04
CA ILE A 133 -20.59 -3.26 3.98
C ILE A 133 -20.41 -2.74 5.41
N SER A 134 -19.18 -2.52 5.86
CA SER A 134 -18.89 -1.98 7.20
C SER A 134 -19.45 -0.58 7.38
N ALA A 135 -19.42 0.27 6.35
CA ALA A 135 -20.06 1.58 6.40
C ALA A 135 -21.58 1.43 6.54
N PHE A 136 -22.20 0.53 5.78
CA PHE A 136 -23.63 0.26 5.88
C PHE A 136 -24.03 -0.22 7.27
N GLU A 137 -23.29 -1.16 7.87
CA GLU A 137 -23.54 -1.66 9.23
C GLU A 137 -23.44 -0.54 10.27
N GLN A 138 -22.42 0.33 10.16
CA GLN A 138 -22.23 1.45 11.10
C GLN A 138 -23.39 2.46 11.05
N TYR A 139 -23.99 2.73 9.89
CA TYR A 139 -25.10 3.67 9.76
C TYR A 139 -26.48 3.04 9.97
N SER A 140 -26.68 1.79 9.56
CA SER A 140 -27.96 1.10 9.68
C SER A 140 -28.17 0.44 11.03
N ASN A 141 -27.10 0.17 11.79
CA ASN A 141 -27.12 -0.62 13.02
C ASN A 141 -27.72 -2.03 12.80
N ILE A 142 -27.64 -2.53 11.56
CA ILE A 142 -28.09 -3.86 11.15
C ILE A 142 -26.85 -4.64 10.73
N ASP A 143 -26.61 -5.78 11.37
CA ASP A 143 -25.57 -6.70 10.96
C ASP A 143 -25.86 -7.23 9.54
N SER A 144 -24.88 -7.19 8.65
CA SER A 144 -25.05 -7.65 7.27
C SER A 144 -25.12 -9.17 7.15
N TRP A 145 -24.55 -9.90 8.13
CA TRP A 145 -24.50 -11.37 8.13
C TRP A 145 -25.89 -12.03 8.05
N PRO A 146 -26.90 -11.66 8.86
CA PRO A 146 -28.27 -12.14 8.71
C PRO A 146 -28.84 -11.94 7.29
N LEU A 147 -28.58 -10.81 6.65
CA LEU A 147 -29.09 -10.52 5.30
C LEU A 147 -28.50 -11.48 4.26
N ILE A 148 -27.20 -11.80 4.39
CA ILE A 148 -26.53 -12.78 3.52
C ILE A 148 -27.15 -14.16 3.71
N VAL A 149 -27.39 -14.58 4.95
CA VAL A 149 -28.01 -15.89 5.25
C VAL A 149 -29.44 -15.97 4.69
N ILE A 150 -30.24 -14.91 4.86
CA ILE A 150 -31.60 -14.83 4.30
C ILE A 150 -31.55 -14.92 2.77
N GLY A 151 -30.65 -14.17 2.13
CA GLY A 151 -30.48 -14.19 0.67
C GLY A 151 -30.08 -15.57 0.14
N ILE A 152 -29.15 -16.26 0.81
CA ILE A 152 -28.74 -17.63 0.47
C ILE A 152 -29.94 -18.58 0.64
N GLY A 153 -30.70 -18.46 1.73
CA GLY A 153 -31.90 -19.27 1.97
C GLY A 153 -32.94 -19.12 0.86
N ILE A 154 -33.23 -17.88 0.45
CA ILE A 154 -34.17 -17.59 -0.65
C ILE A 154 -33.65 -18.16 -1.98
N TYR A 155 -32.36 -18.00 -2.27
CA TYR A 155 -31.74 -18.54 -3.48
C TYR A 155 -31.84 -20.07 -3.55
N LEU A 156 -31.61 -20.76 -2.43
CA LEU A 156 -31.74 -22.21 -2.34
C LEU A 156 -33.19 -22.67 -2.55
N LEU A 157 -34.17 -21.96 -1.96
CA LEU A 157 -35.60 -22.25 -2.17
C LEU A 157 -36.02 -22.06 -3.63
N TYR A 158 -35.61 -20.95 -4.25
CA TYR A 158 -35.89 -20.69 -5.66
C TYR A 158 -35.31 -21.78 -6.57
N LYS A 159 -34.06 -22.19 -6.30
CA LYS A 159 -33.38 -23.25 -7.05
C LYS A 159 -34.06 -24.61 -6.86
N HIS A 160 -34.61 -24.90 -5.68
CA HIS A 160 -35.32 -26.14 -5.40
C HIS A 160 -36.69 -26.19 -6.10
N TYR A 161 -37.45 -25.09 -6.07
CA TYR A 161 -38.77 -25.02 -6.69
C TYR A 161 -38.73 -25.09 -8.22
N LYS A 162 -37.63 -24.66 -8.83
CA LYS A 162 -37.43 -24.67 -10.29
C LYS A 162 -36.89 -26.01 -10.82
N LYS A 163 -36.69 -27.00 -9.95
CA LYS A 163 -36.19 -28.33 -10.31
C LYS A 163 -37.32 -29.35 -10.21
#